data_AF-A0AA94SA53-F1
#
_entry.id   AF-A0AA94SA53-F1
#
_cell.length_a   1.000
_cell.length_b   1.000
_cell.length_c   1.000
_cell.angle_alpha   90.00
_cell.angle_beta   90.00
_cell.angle_gamma   90.00
#
_symmetry.space_group_name_H-M   'P 1'
#
loop_
_entity.id
_entity.type
_entity.pdbx_description
1 polymer ?
#
loop_
_entity_poly.entity_id
_entity_poly.type
_entity_poly.pdbx_seq_one_letter_code
_entity_poly.pdbx_strand_id
1 'polypeptide(L)'
;MIDYRFLAIGILVSFIIFGYSLSKVIRYLDLYLFGLGFAFSFLIFAISATSLFVCVVHGLMLMHPSAKTYVNPSIITTKYEVTQVKTNLDSDEKTYELTSEQGDTETLLSSLLSILGDDNQLSKGDTLLKKQYTASKAQFGLAYRSGKFKTTEWFLVDE
;
A
#
# COMPACT_ATOMS: atom_id res chain seq x y z
N MET A 1 4.15 -19.62 4.70
CA MET A 1 3.99 -19.02 3.37
C MET A 1 3.34 -20.07 2.48
N ILE A 2 2.06 -19.92 2.11
CA ILE A 2 1.40 -20.87 1.20
C ILE A 2 2.02 -20.63 -0.18
N ASP A 3 2.61 -21.67 -0.78
CA ASP A 3 3.18 -21.56 -2.12
C ASP A 3 2.04 -21.36 -3.14
N TYR A 4 2.11 -20.24 -3.87
CA TYR A 4 1.11 -19.78 -4.83
C TYR A 4 0.80 -20.82 -5.92
N ARG A 5 1.74 -21.75 -6.18
CA ARG A 5 1.53 -22.88 -7.09
C ARG A 5 0.42 -23.81 -6.58
N PHE A 6 0.40 -24.11 -5.29
CA PHE A 6 -0.66 -24.94 -4.69
C PHE A 6 -2.01 -24.20 -4.64
N LEU A 7 -1.99 -22.88 -4.44
CA LEU A 7 -3.21 -22.07 -4.51
C LEU A 7 -3.82 -22.08 -5.92
N ALA A 8 -2.99 -21.92 -6.97
CA ALA A 8 -3.45 -21.97 -8.35
C ALA A 8 -4.02 -23.35 -8.74
N ILE A 9 -3.38 -24.43 -8.27
CA ILE A 9 -3.90 -25.80 -8.46
C ILE A 9 -5.24 -25.96 -7.73
N GLY A 10 -5.36 -25.45 -6.51
CA GLY A 10 -6.61 -25.47 -5.74
C GLY A 10 -7.75 -24.72 -6.44
N ILE A 11 -7.48 -23.52 -6.98
CA ILE A 11 -8.45 -22.75 -7.76
C ILE A 11 -8.91 -23.53 -8.99
N LEU A 12 -7.97 -24.13 -9.73
CA LEU A 12 -8.28 -24.89 -10.95
C LEU A 12 -9.18 -26.09 -10.64
N VAL A 13 -8.86 -26.87 -9.61
CA VAL A 13 -9.64 -28.03 -9.19
C VAL A 13 -11.04 -27.61 -8.73
N SER A 14 -11.14 -26.56 -7.90
CA SER A 14 -12.43 -26.03 -7.45
C SER A 14 -13.28 -25.52 -8.61
N PHE A 15 -12.67 -24.90 -9.63
CA PHE A 15 -13.36 -24.42 -10.84
C PHE A 15 -13.96 -25.57 -11.66
N ILE A 16 -13.21 -26.66 -11.84
CA ILE A 16 -13.67 -27.85 -12.57
C ILE A 16 -14.86 -28.50 -11.83
N ILE A 17 -14.75 -28.66 -10.51
CA ILE A 17 -15.81 -29.24 -9.68
C ILE A 17 -17.05 -28.35 -9.71
N PHE A 18 -16.89 -27.03 -9.58
CA PHE A 18 -17.97 -26.07 -9.66
C PHE A 18 -18.71 -26.15 -10.99
N GLY A 19 -17.99 -26.16 -12.12
CA GLY A 19 -18.60 -26.27 -13.46
C GLY A 19 -19.38 -27.57 -13.65
N TYR A 20 -18.85 -28.69 -13.17
CA TYR A 20 -19.54 -29.98 -13.20
C TYR A 20 -20.83 -29.96 -12.36
N SER A 21 -20.76 -29.45 -11.13
CA SER A 21 -21.91 -29.34 -10.24
C SER A 21 -22.97 -28.36 -10.77
N LEU A 22 -22.56 -27.24 -11.36
CA LEU A 22 -23.45 -26.26 -11.99
C LEU A 22 -24.24 -26.91 -13.14
N SER A 23 -23.57 -27.69 -14.01
CA SER A 23 -24.22 -28.43 -15.10
C SER A 23 -25.28 -29.42 -14.57
N LYS A 24 -24.99 -30.11 -13.47
CA LYS A 24 -25.95 -31.03 -12.82
C LYS A 24 -27.14 -30.28 -12.22
N VAL A 25 -26.89 -29.19 -11.48
CA VAL A 25 -27.95 -28.37 -10.87
C VAL A 25 -28.88 -27.77 -11.92
N ILE A 26 -28.33 -27.22 -13.02
CA ILE A 26 -29.14 -26.70 -14.15
C ILE A 26 -30.01 -27.80 -14.74
N ARG A 27 -29.45 -28.99 -14.98
CA ARG A 27 -30.21 -30.12 -15.56
C ARG A 27 -31.36 -30.58 -14.65
N TYR A 28 -31.18 -30.55 -13.33
CA TYR A 28 -32.24 -30.90 -12.39
C TYR A 28 -33.32 -29.82 -12.28
N LEU A 29 -32.95 -28.53 -12.41
CA LEU A 29 -33.90 -27.43 -12.49
C LEU A 29 -34.79 -27.52 -13.73
N ASP A 30 -34.22 -27.91 -14.87
CA ASP A 30 -34.94 -28.07 -16.14
C ASP A 30 -35.95 -29.24 -16.12
N LEU A 31 -35.68 -30.27 -15.32
CA LEU A 31 -36.50 -31.49 -15.22
C LEU A 31 -37.55 -31.46 -14.09
N TYR A 32 -37.67 -30.37 -13.31
CA TYR A 32 -38.57 -30.23 -12.15
C TYR A 32 -38.49 -31.36 -11.09
N LEU A 33 -37.43 -32.18 -11.12
CA LEU A 33 -37.30 -33.37 -10.29
C LEU A 33 -36.38 -33.07 -9.09
N PHE A 34 -36.95 -32.53 -8.02
CA PHE A 34 -36.24 -32.24 -6.78
C PHE A 34 -36.12 -33.50 -5.90
N GLY A 35 -35.09 -34.29 -6.14
CA GLY A 35 -34.76 -35.50 -5.35
C GLY A 35 -33.44 -35.37 -4.57
N LEU A 36 -33.05 -36.45 -3.87
CA LEU A 36 -31.81 -36.53 -3.08
C LEU A 36 -30.57 -36.13 -3.90
N GLY A 37 -30.52 -36.52 -5.19
CA GLY A 37 -29.42 -36.18 -6.11
C GLY A 37 -29.30 -34.68 -6.41
N PHE A 38 -30.40 -33.93 -6.37
CA PHE A 38 -30.39 -32.48 -6.49
C PHE A 38 -29.77 -31.85 -5.23
N ALA A 39 -30.19 -32.28 -4.04
CA ALA A 39 -29.66 -31.76 -2.77
C ALA A 39 -28.14 -31.99 -2.65
N PHE A 40 -27.65 -33.18 -3.01
CA PHE A 40 -26.20 -33.47 -3.03
C PHE A 40 -25.45 -32.60 -4.06
N SER A 41 -25.99 -32.45 -5.27
CA SER A 41 -25.36 -31.63 -6.31
C SER A 41 -25.31 -30.14 -5.93
N PHE A 42 -26.39 -29.65 -5.31
CA PHE A 42 -26.49 -28.28 -4.82
C PHE A 42 -25.54 -28.00 -3.65
N LEU A 43 -25.37 -28.96 -2.73
CA LEU A 43 -24.42 -28.84 -1.63
C LEU A 43 -22.97 -28.73 -2.15
N ILE A 44 -22.58 -29.59 -3.10
CA ILE A 44 -21.25 -29.54 -3.72
C ILE A 44 -21.06 -28.22 -4.49
N PHE A 45 -22.11 -27.74 -5.17
CA PHE A 45 -22.11 -26.44 -5.82
C PHE A 45 -21.84 -25.30 -4.82
N ALA A 46 -22.55 -25.26 -3.70
CA ALA A 46 -22.39 -24.21 -2.68
C ALA A 46 -20.98 -24.21 -2.05
N ILE A 47 -20.43 -25.39 -1.75
CA ILE A 47 -19.09 -25.53 -1.18
C ILE A 47 -18.02 -25.07 -2.19
N SER A 48 -18.12 -25.53 -3.44
CA SER A 48 -17.16 -25.16 -4.49
C SER A 48 -17.23 -23.67 -4.85
N ALA A 49 -18.44 -23.09 -4.90
CA ALA A 49 -18.64 -21.66 -5.13
C ALA A 49 -18.00 -20.80 -4.02
N THR A 50 -18.21 -21.19 -2.76
CA THR A 50 -17.65 -20.47 -1.60
C THR A 50 -16.12 -20.58 -1.58
N SER A 51 -15.58 -21.76 -1.87
CA SER A 51 -14.13 -21.99 -1.98
C SER A 51 -13.50 -21.12 -3.09
N LEU A 52 -14.10 -21.09 -4.27
CA LEU A 52 -13.66 -20.23 -5.39
C LEU A 52 -13.71 -18.76 -5.02
N PHE A 53 -14.82 -18.30 -4.42
CA PHE A 53 -14.96 -16.91 -4.00
C PHE A 53 -13.86 -16.51 -3.03
N VAL A 54 -13.59 -17.31 -1.99
CA VAL A 54 -12.50 -17.04 -1.04
C VAL A 54 -11.14 -17.02 -1.75
N CYS A 55 -10.86 -17.97 -2.64
CA CYS A 55 -9.58 -18.01 -3.35
C CYS A 55 -9.40 -16.82 -4.31
N VAL A 56 -10.46 -16.38 -4.98
CA VAL A 56 -10.46 -15.20 -5.87
C VAL A 56 -10.31 -13.94 -5.04
N VAL A 57 -11.05 -13.76 -3.94
CA VAL A 57 -10.90 -12.60 -3.05
C VAL A 57 -9.50 -12.56 -2.45
N HIS A 58 -8.97 -13.68 -1.99
CA HIS A 58 -7.62 -13.75 -1.45
C HIS A 58 -6.56 -13.49 -2.54
N GLY A 59 -6.75 -14.04 -3.74
CA GLY A 59 -5.92 -13.73 -4.92
C GLY A 59 -5.97 -12.26 -5.32
N LEU A 60 -7.15 -11.64 -5.27
CA LEU A 60 -7.34 -10.21 -5.52
C LEU A 60 -6.72 -9.36 -4.43
N MET A 61 -6.81 -9.75 -3.15
CA MET A 61 -6.13 -9.08 -2.03
C MET A 61 -4.61 -9.22 -2.12
N LEU A 62 -4.09 -10.34 -2.62
CA LEU A 62 -2.67 -10.52 -2.92
C LEU A 62 -2.22 -9.71 -4.14
N MET A 63 -3.11 -9.55 -5.14
CA MET A 63 -2.92 -8.64 -6.28
C MET A 63 -3.16 -7.18 -5.93
N HIS A 64 -3.75 -6.89 -4.77
CA HIS A 64 -3.89 -5.56 -4.19
C HIS A 64 -2.59 -5.28 -3.44
N PRO A 65 -1.58 -4.66 -4.07
CA PRO A 65 -0.31 -4.43 -3.40
C PRO A 65 -0.60 -3.35 -2.38
N SER A 66 -0.77 -3.76 -1.12
CA SER A 66 -0.63 -2.84 0.00
C SER A 66 0.72 -2.15 -0.14
N ALA A 67 0.68 -0.82 -0.09
CA ALA A 67 1.80 0.11 -0.04
C ALA A 67 2.73 0.17 -1.26
N LYS A 68 2.55 1.25 -2.05
CA LYS A 68 3.59 2.10 -2.67
C LYS A 68 4.96 1.40 -2.84
N THR A 69 5.10 0.57 -3.87
CA THR A 69 6.38 -0.07 -4.16
C THR A 69 7.17 0.82 -5.13
N TYR A 70 8.06 1.64 -4.59
CA TYR A 70 9.04 2.36 -5.39
C TYR A 70 10.09 1.37 -5.91
N VAL A 71 10.37 1.40 -7.21
CA VAL A 71 11.41 0.55 -7.81
C VAL A 71 12.77 1.15 -7.43
N ASN A 72 13.48 0.47 -6.54
CA ASN A 72 14.85 0.77 -6.05
C ASN A 72 15.17 2.28 -5.94
N PRO A 73 14.54 3.00 -4.98
CA PRO A 73 14.78 4.42 -4.81
C PRO A 73 16.22 4.67 -4.37
N SER A 74 16.88 5.66 -4.98
CA SER A 74 18.08 6.24 -4.38
C SER A 74 17.67 7.01 -3.12
N ILE A 75 18.33 6.72 -2.00
CA ILE A 75 18.07 7.36 -0.71
C ILE A 75 19.28 8.21 -0.39
N ILE A 76 19.05 9.52 -0.22
CA ILE A 76 20.05 10.45 0.27
C ILE A 76 19.59 10.93 1.64
N THR A 77 20.47 10.82 2.61
CA THR A 77 20.22 11.27 3.98
C THR A 77 21.15 12.43 4.29
N THR A 78 20.59 13.55 4.71
CA THR A 78 21.35 14.76 5.06
C THR A 78 20.92 15.26 6.42
N LYS A 79 21.88 15.62 7.26
CA LYS A 79 21.66 16.17 8.59
C LYS A 79 21.66 17.69 8.50
N TYR A 80 20.67 18.31 9.12
CA TYR A 80 20.51 19.76 9.18
C TYR A 80 20.31 20.20 10.63
N GLU A 81 20.81 21.38 10.97
CA GLU A 81 20.53 22.06 12.24
C GLU A 81 19.60 23.25 11.99
N VAL A 82 18.63 23.46 12.88
CA VAL A 82 17.76 24.64 12.85
C VAL A 82 18.56 25.85 13.33
N THR A 83 18.94 26.74 12.41
CA THR A 83 19.74 27.92 12.72
C THR A 83 18.89 29.15 13.04
N GLN A 84 17.68 29.24 12.48
CA GLN A 84 16.76 30.34 12.74
C GLN A 84 15.29 29.88 12.71
N VAL A 85 14.47 30.45 13.59
CA VAL A 85 13.01 30.32 13.57
C VAL A 85 12.41 31.70 13.29
N LYS A 86 11.60 31.80 12.24
CA LYS A 86 10.91 33.02 11.83
C LYS A 86 9.41 32.78 11.94
N THR A 87 8.72 33.62 12.70
CA THR A 87 7.26 33.58 12.80
C THR A 87 6.70 34.67 11.89
N ASN A 88 5.82 34.31 10.96
CA ASN A 88 5.04 35.28 10.22
C ASN A 88 3.95 35.85 11.13
N LEU A 89 4.02 37.15 11.42
CA LEU A 89 3.10 37.84 12.32
C LEU A 89 1.67 37.94 11.76
N ASP A 90 1.49 37.82 10.45
CA ASP A 90 0.19 37.94 9.80
C ASP A 90 -0.59 36.62 9.74
N SER A 91 0.11 35.48 9.82
CA SER A 91 -0.48 34.14 9.66
C SER A 91 -0.17 33.17 10.80
N ASP A 92 0.57 33.61 11.82
CA ASP A 92 1.17 32.79 12.88
C ASP A 92 1.99 31.59 12.37
N GLU A 93 2.32 31.55 11.07
CA GLU A 93 3.04 30.46 10.45
C GLU A 93 4.54 30.58 10.74
N LYS A 94 5.13 29.49 11.24
CA LYS A 94 6.57 29.42 11.48
C LYS A 94 7.31 28.89 10.24
N THR A 95 8.43 29.53 9.94
CA THR A 95 9.44 29.06 8.99
C THR A 95 10.74 28.80 9.74
N TYR A 96 11.42 27.73 9.36
CA TYR A 96 12.65 27.28 10.01
C TYR A 96 13.75 27.30 8.97
N GLU A 97 14.83 28.03 9.25
CA GLU A 97 16.04 27.96 8.43
C GLU A 97 16.92 26.84 8.97
N LEU A 98 17.31 25.96 8.06
CA LEU A 98 18.06 24.74 8.29
C LEU A 98 19.42 24.89 7.62
N THR A 99 20.50 24.51 8.30
CA THR A 99 21.85 24.52 7.74
C THR A 99 22.50 23.14 7.91
N SER A 100 23.03 22.57 6.83
CA SER A 100 23.77 21.31 6.90
C SER A 100 25.20 21.51 7.38
N GLU A 101 25.86 20.43 7.79
CA GLU A 101 27.30 20.47 8.13
C GLU A 101 28.17 20.91 6.94
N GLN A 102 27.69 20.71 5.71
CA GLN A 102 28.35 21.13 4.47
C GLN A 102 28.09 22.61 4.12
N GLY A 103 27.27 23.31 4.91
CA GLY A 103 26.91 24.72 4.70
C GLY A 103 25.72 24.94 3.77
N ASP A 104 24.99 23.90 3.37
CA ASP A 104 23.78 24.03 2.56
C ASP A 104 22.65 24.60 3.41
N THR A 105 21.97 25.63 2.92
CA THR A 105 20.83 26.24 3.60
C THR A 105 19.50 25.83 2.95
N GLU A 106 18.52 25.46 3.77
CA GLU A 106 17.16 25.16 3.34
C GLU A 106 16.13 25.81 4.25
N THR A 107 14.95 26.12 3.71
CA THR A 107 13.83 26.64 4.50
C THR A 107 12.75 25.58 4.62
N LEU A 108 12.38 25.25 5.86
CA LEU A 108 11.30 24.34 6.18
C LEU A 108 10.07 25.14 6.65
N LEU A 109 8.92 24.86 6.05
CA LEU A 109 7.63 25.45 6.43
C LEU A 109 6.97 24.61 7.52
N SER A 110 6.25 25.26 8.45
CA SER A 110 5.49 24.56 9.51
C SER A 110 4.46 23.57 8.95
N SER A 111 3.93 23.80 7.74
CA SER A 111 3.03 22.85 7.08
C SER A 111 3.68 21.48 6.78
N LEU A 112 5.00 21.46 6.53
CA LEU A 112 5.77 20.23 6.31
C LEU A 112 6.12 19.51 7.62
N LEU A 113 6.00 20.20 8.76
CA LEU A 113 6.20 19.62 10.09
C LEU A 113 5.05 18.73 10.56
N SER A 114 3.85 18.89 10.01
CA SER A 114 2.75 17.95 10.26
C SER A 114 3.14 16.48 9.97
N ILE A 115 4.10 16.27 9.06
CA ILE A 115 4.66 14.95 8.73
C ILE A 115 5.52 14.39 9.87
N LEU A 116 6.09 15.25 10.72
CA LEU A 116 6.88 14.89 11.91
C LEU A 116 6.01 14.62 13.16
N GLY A 117 4.69 14.83 13.10
CA GLY A 117 3.76 14.72 14.22
C GLY A 117 3.18 16.08 14.63
N ASP A 118 1.89 16.10 14.98
CA ASP A 118 1.09 17.33 15.20
C ASP A 118 1.61 18.27 16.31
N ASP A 119 2.49 17.79 17.18
CA ASP A 119 2.96 18.53 18.36
C ASP A 119 4.41 19.06 18.27
N ASN A 120 5.14 18.75 17.20
CA ASN A 120 6.58 19.06 17.14
C ASN A 120 6.83 20.49 16.65
N GLN A 121 6.88 21.46 17.57
CA GLN A 121 7.46 22.77 17.30
C GLN A 121 8.98 22.69 17.42
N LEU A 122 9.71 23.06 16.37
CA LEU A 122 11.17 23.06 16.39
C LEU A 122 11.72 24.30 17.08
N SER A 123 12.80 24.11 17.81
CA SER A 123 13.62 25.13 18.43
C SER A 123 14.92 25.33 17.67
N LYS A 124 15.56 26.49 17.88
CA LYS A 124 16.91 26.74 17.36
C LYS A 124 17.89 25.77 18.03
N GLY A 125 18.74 25.12 17.23
CA GLY A 125 19.67 24.08 17.67
C GLY A 125 19.15 22.66 17.49
N ASP A 126 17.86 22.49 17.18
CA ASP A 126 17.31 21.16 16.91
C ASP A 126 17.95 20.57 15.66
N THR A 127 18.24 19.27 15.71
CA THR A 127 18.80 18.54 14.60
C THR A 127 17.71 17.78 13.86
N LEU A 128 17.63 18.01 12.56
CA LEU A 128 16.75 17.30 11.65
C LEU A 128 17.52 16.38 10.71
N LEU A 129 16.99 15.19 10.49
CA LEU A 129 17.43 14.28 9.46
C LEU A 129 16.48 14.35 8.27
N LYS A 130 16.98 14.82 7.13
CA LYS A 130 16.27 14.79 5.85
C LYS A 130 16.56 13.47 5.15
N LYS A 131 15.54 12.64 4.93
CA LYS A 131 15.62 11.48 4.01
C LYS A 131 14.91 11.83 2.72
N GLN A 132 15.67 11.92 1.63
CA GLN A 132 15.15 12.14 0.29
C GLN A 132 15.19 10.85 -0.50
N TYR A 133 14.03 10.39 -0.96
CA TYR A 133 13.91 9.24 -1.85
C TYR A 133 13.67 9.74 -3.27
N THR A 134 14.53 9.32 -4.19
CA THR A 134 14.40 9.65 -5.61
C THR A 134 14.31 8.37 -6.42
N ALA A 135 13.23 8.23 -7.21
CA ALA A 135 13.00 7.08 -8.08
C ALA A 135 12.68 7.57 -9.51
N SER A 136 13.22 6.87 -10.52
CA SER A 136 12.93 7.13 -11.95
C SER A 136 11.69 6.39 -12.46
N LYS A 137 11.21 5.42 -11.67
CA LYS A 137 10.03 4.61 -11.95
C LYS A 137 9.31 4.35 -10.64
N ALA A 138 8.04 4.72 -10.58
CA ALA A 138 7.18 4.42 -9.43
C ALA A 138 6.05 3.50 -9.88
N GLN A 139 5.78 2.49 -9.07
CA GLN A 139 4.62 1.61 -9.25
C GLN A 139 3.52 2.06 -8.29
N PHE A 140 2.40 2.49 -8.86
CA PHE A 140 1.19 2.81 -8.11
C PHE A 140 0.11 1.80 -8.52
N GLY A 141 -0.06 0.75 -7.71
CA GLY A 141 -0.93 -0.38 -8.04
C GLY A 141 -0.41 -1.17 -9.26
N LEU A 142 -1.26 -1.29 -10.30
CA LEU A 142 -0.95 -1.99 -11.56
C LEU A 142 -0.35 -1.09 -12.65
N ALA A 143 -0.28 0.23 -12.41
CA ALA A 143 0.24 1.17 -13.39
C ALA A 143 1.70 1.53 -13.09
N TYR A 144 2.52 1.53 -14.14
CA TYR A 144 3.86 2.12 -14.09
C TYR A 144 3.79 3.54 -14.61
N ARG A 145 4.21 4.49 -13.77
CA ARG A 145 4.46 5.85 -14.22
C ARG A 145 5.97 6.04 -14.32
N SER A 146 6.44 6.37 -15.52
CA SER A 146 7.82 6.79 -15.76
C SER A 146 7.95 8.28 -15.49
N GLY A 147 8.95 8.69 -14.73
CA GLY A 147 9.17 10.08 -14.33
C GLY A 147 10.12 10.18 -13.14
N LYS A 148 10.64 11.38 -12.85
CA LYS A 148 11.44 11.62 -11.66
C LYS A 148 10.50 11.86 -10.47
N PHE A 149 10.33 10.86 -9.62
CA PHE A 149 9.59 10.97 -8.37
C PHE A 149 10.56 11.29 -7.26
N LYS A 150 10.26 12.35 -6.50
CA LYS A 150 11.01 12.75 -5.33
C LYS A 150 10.03 12.87 -4.16
N THR A 151 10.33 12.17 -3.07
CA THR A 151 9.65 12.36 -1.79
C THR A 151 10.68 12.67 -0.73
N THR A 152 10.32 13.51 0.24
CA THR A 152 11.20 13.93 1.33
C THR A 152 10.48 13.64 2.64
N GLU A 153 11.18 13.00 3.55
CA GLU A 153 10.74 12.79 4.93
C GLU A 153 11.74 13.50 5.85
N TRP A 154 11.22 14.10 6.90
CA TRP A 154 12.00 14.78 7.92
C TRP A 154 11.82 14.02 9.23
N PHE A 155 12.90 13.86 9.99
CA PHE A 155 12.89 13.24 11.30
C PHE A 155 13.60 14.15 12.28
N LEU A 156 13.00 14.42 13.43
CA LEU A 156 13.71 15.01 14.55
C LEU A 156 14.69 13.97 15.07
N VAL A 157 15.96 14.35 15.24
CA VAL A 157 16.96 13.50 15.86
C VAL A 157 17.04 13.91 17.31
N ASP A 158 16.39 13.13 18.17
CA ASP A 158 16.62 13.23 19.62
C ASP A 158 18.00 12.62 19.93
N GLU A 159 18.76 13.28 20.81
CA GLU A 159 20.00 12.73 21.38
C GLU A 159 19.74 11.48 22.24
#